data_AF-A0A6G4XW71-F1
#
_entry.id   AF-A0A6G4XW71-F1
#
_cell.length_a   1.000
_cell.length_b   1.000
_cell.length_c   1.000
_cell.angle_alpha   90.00
_cell.angle_beta   90.00
_cell.angle_gamma   90.00
#
_symmetry.space_group_name_H-M   'P 1'
#
loop_
_entity.id
_entity.type
_entity.pdbx_description
1 polymer ?
#
loop_
_entity_poly.entity_id
_entity_poly.type
_entity_poly.pdbx_seq_one_letter_code
_entity_poly.pdbx_strand_id
1 'polypeptide(L)'
;MTDSRVPPPDPARVPTPGPARVRTAAPARVLTWQVTETGGFETAWVTPTGPRSFSARGRVFAALPHPYWLSYELETGPDWITRRLTATAETTDATVHLDLRRDEGSGDWTANGVPLPWADPDTLDCDLGLSPLTNAMPVLRHDLHRAPGSHDYRMAWVSVPDLTVHASPQTYTHTGPGPAGTRVHFTSGDFAGDVEFDEAGFVTSYVGLAHRLSAWGTSP
;
A
#
# COMPACT_ATOMS: atom_id res chain seq x y z
N MET A 1 -14.28 72.54 4.64
CA MET A 1 -14.70 71.14 4.42
C MET A 1 -13.97 70.67 3.18
N THR A 2 -12.81 70.04 3.35
CA THR A 2 -11.93 69.60 2.26
C THR A 2 -11.88 68.08 2.27
N ASP A 3 -12.36 67.47 1.20
CA ASP A 3 -12.47 66.04 0.96
C ASP A 3 -11.06 65.47 0.65
N SER A 4 -10.45 64.75 1.61
CA SER A 4 -9.22 63.98 1.39
C SER A 4 -9.59 62.54 1.06
N ARG A 5 -9.59 62.20 -0.23
CA ARG A 5 -9.73 60.82 -0.69
C ARG A 5 -8.36 60.14 -0.70
N VAL A 6 -8.27 59.04 0.04
CA VAL A 6 -7.13 58.10 0.02
C VAL A 6 -7.15 57.36 -1.34
N PRO A 7 -6.02 57.24 -2.05
CA PRO A 7 -5.99 56.51 -3.31
C PRO A 7 -6.14 55.00 -3.07
N PRO A 8 -6.75 54.24 -4.00
CA PRO A 8 -6.88 52.79 -3.87
C PRO A 8 -5.50 52.11 -3.93
N PRO A 9 -5.33 50.96 -3.25
CA PRO A 9 -4.08 50.23 -3.26
C PRO A 9 -3.75 49.67 -4.66
N ASP A 10 -2.47 49.67 -4.98
CA ASP A 10 -1.89 49.18 -6.24
C ASP A 10 -2.14 47.65 -6.42
N PRO A 11 -2.80 47.21 -7.51
CA PRO A 11 -3.09 45.79 -7.74
C PRO A 11 -1.85 44.93 -8.06
N ALA A 12 -0.66 45.50 -8.21
CA ALA A 12 0.52 44.79 -8.73
C ALA A 12 1.39 44.05 -7.69
N ARG A 13 0.91 43.76 -6.48
CA ARG A 13 1.75 43.08 -5.46
C ARG A 13 1.06 42.03 -4.60
N VAL A 14 0.15 41.26 -5.18
CA VAL A 14 -0.30 39.99 -4.57
C VAL A 14 0.73 38.92 -4.96
N PRO A 15 1.51 38.35 -4.01
CA PRO A 15 2.34 37.21 -4.33
C PRO A 15 1.42 36.03 -4.64
N THR A 16 1.49 35.50 -5.85
CA THR A 16 0.89 34.21 -6.18
C THR A 16 1.52 33.16 -5.26
N PRO A 17 0.77 32.45 -4.43
CA PRO A 17 1.35 31.37 -3.65
C PRO A 17 1.82 30.31 -4.63
N GLY A 18 3.15 30.21 -4.81
CA GLY A 18 3.75 29.07 -5.51
C GLY A 18 3.36 27.77 -4.80
N PRO A 19 3.36 26.62 -5.50
CA PRO A 19 3.01 25.36 -4.87
C PRO A 19 3.84 25.17 -3.61
N ALA A 20 3.16 24.98 -2.47
CA ALA A 20 3.81 24.77 -1.19
C ALA A 20 4.68 23.50 -1.28
N ARG A 21 5.98 23.67 -1.50
CA ARG A 21 6.93 22.57 -1.41
C ARG A 21 7.13 22.25 0.07
N VAL A 22 6.39 21.27 0.56
CA VAL A 22 6.72 20.62 1.82
C VAL A 22 8.03 19.84 1.62
N ARG A 23 9.07 20.20 2.38
CA ARG A 23 10.31 19.41 2.58
C ARG A 23 10.28 18.88 4.01
N THR A 24 10.69 17.66 4.41
CA THR A 24 11.28 16.48 3.75
C THR A 24 11.21 15.33 4.77
N ALA A 25 10.68 14.16 4.40
CA ALA A 25 11.06 12.88 5.01
C ALA A 25 12.15 12.22 4.14
N ALA A 26 12.77 11.11 4.60
CA ALA A 26 13.64 10.27 3.76
C ALA A 26 13.00 10.08 2.36
N PRO A 27 13.78 10.03 1.26
CA PRO A 27 13.21 10.03 -0.08
C PRO A 27 12.22 8.88 -0.21
N ALA A 28 10.96 9.22 -0.42
CA ALA A 28 9.91 8.22 -0.59
C ALA A 28 10.23 7.41 -1.84
N ARG A 29 10.24 6.09 -1.71
CA ARG A 29 10.28 5.19 -2.85
C ARG A 29 8.90 5.24 -3.50
N VAL A 30 8.85 5.61 -4.77
CA VAL A 30 7.60 5.62 -5.54
C VAL A 30 7.57 4.36 -6.40
N LEU A 31 6.54 3.55 -6.19
CA LEU A 31 6.35 2.29 -6.88
C LEU A 31 5.03 2.37 -7.64
N THR A 32 5.05 2.11 -8.94
CA THR A 32 3.83 2.03 -9.75
C THR A 32 3.75 0.66 -10.38
N TRP A 33 2.60 0.01 -10.23
CA TRP A 33 2.29 -1.26 -10.87
C TRP A 33 1.15 -1.06 -11.85
N GLN A 34 1.25 -1.70 -13.00
CA GLN A 34 0.07 -2.02 -13.80
C GLN A 34 -0.55 -3.28 -13.21
N VAL A 35 -1.82 -3.20 -12.83
CA VAL A 35 -2.59 -4.31 -12.26
C VAL A 35 -3.43 -4.91 -13.38
N THR A 36 -2.96 -6.02 -13.94
CA THR A 36 -3.54 -6.67 -15.11
C THR A 36 -4.98 -7.09 -14.88
N GLU A 37 -5.26 -7.64 -13.69
CA GLU A 37 -6.58 -8.18 -13.33
C GLU A 37 -7.69 -7.11 -13.35
N THR A 38 -7.37 -5.88 -12.95
CA THR A 38 -8.34 -4.77 -12.94
C THR A 38 -8.23 -3.87 -14.17
N GLY A 39 -7.30 -4.14 -15.09
CA GLY A 39 -6.98 -3.22 -16.19
C GLY A 39 -6.53 -1.84 -15.70
N GLY A 40 -5.91 -1.79 -14.52
CA GLY A 40 -5.70 -0.59 -13.73
C GLY A 40 -4.24 -0.35 -13.34
N PHE A 41 -4.06 0.58 -12.39
CA PHE A 41 -2.75 0.90 -11.83
C PHE A 41 -2.84 1.11 -10.32
N GLU A 42 -1.77 0.72 -9.63
CA GLU A 42 -1.50 1.17 -8.26
C GLU A 42 -0.24 2.02 -8.27
N THR A 43 -0.23 3.14 -7.54
CA THR A 43 0.99 3.86 -7.17
C THR A 43 1.09 4.01 -5.68
N ALA A 44 2.21 3.59 -5.10
CA ALA A 44 2.52 3.71 -3.67
C ALA A 44 3.75 4.59 -3.44
N TRP A 45 3.64 5.50 -2.47
CA TRP A 45 4.74 6.30 -1.92
C TRP A 45 5.14 5.73 -0.57
N VAL A 46 6.24 4.98 -0.53
CA VAL A 46 6.74 4.29 0.66
C VAL A 46 7.83 5.11 1.32
N THR A 47 7.70 5.40 2.61
CA THR A 47 8.66 6.17 3.40
C THR A 47 9.11 5.33 4.59
N PRO A 48 10.40 5.01 4.72
CA PRO A 48 10.93 4.37 5.92
C PRO A 48 10.66 5.23 7.15
N THR A 49 10.13 4.61 8.20
CA THR A 49 9.87 5.25 9.50
C THR A 49 10.82 4.76 10.59
N GLY A 50 11.64 3.76 10.27
CA GLY A 50 12.65 3.16 11.13
C GLY A 50 13.41 2.05 10.39
N PRO A 51 14.32 1.32 11.06
CA PRO A 51 15.11 0.26 10.42
C PRO A 51 14.27 -0.91 9.88
N ARG A 52 13.15 -1.22 10.55
CA ARG A 52 12.23 -2.31 10.22
C ARG A 52 10.77 -1.85 10.26
N SER A 53 10.52 -0.64 9.75
CA SER A 53 9.19 -0.06 9.66
C SER A 53 9.10 0.96 8.51
N PHE A 54 7.94 1.05 7.89
CA PHE A 54 7.59 2.07 6.90
C PHE A 54 6.15 2.56 7.07
N SER A 55 5.88 3.73 6.50
CA SER A 55 4.53 4.18 6.15
C SER A 55 4.40 4.22 4.63
N ALA A 56 3.21 3.99 4.10
CA ALA A 56 2.93 4.14 2.69
C ALA A 56 1.61 4.88 2.46
N ARG A 57 1.56 5.65 1.38
CA ARG A 57 0.30 6.17 0.83
C ARG A 57 0.12 5.59 -0.56
N GLY A 58 -1.07 5.12 -0.89
CA GLY A 58 -1.35 4.52 -2.20
C GLY A 58 -2.54 5.15 -2.90
N ARG A 59 -2.52 5.05 -4.23
CA ARG A 59 -3.64 5.37 -5.11
C ARG A 59 -3.81 4.25 -6.11
N VAL A 60 -5.03 3.78 -6.25
CA VAL A 60 -5.43 2.72 -7.16
C VAL A 60 -6.51 3.26 -8.09
N PHE A 61 -6.35 2.97 -9.37
CA PHE A 61 -7.40 3.03 -10.36
C PHE A 61 -7.62 1.62 -10.88
N ALA A 62 -8.87 1.19 -10.94
CA ALA A 62 -9.29 -0.06 -11.54
C ALA A 62 -10.39 0.23 -12.56
N ALA A 63 -10.32 -0.39 -13.74
CA ALA A 63 -11.31 -0.26 -14.80
C ALA A 63 -12.30 -1.43 -14.82
N LEU A 64 -11.87 -2.61 -14.35
CA LEU A 64 -12.58 -3.87 -14.46
C LEU A 64 -12.78 -4.54 -13.08
N PRO A 65 -13.85 -5.36 -12.92
CA PRO A 65 -14.98 -5.49 -13.85
C PRO A 65 -15.87 -4.23 -13.87
N HIS A 66 -15.79 -3.41 -12.82
CA HIS A 66 -16.45 -2.11 -12.74
C HIS A 66 -15.44 -1.07 -12.24
N PRO A 67 -15.48 0.18 -12.74
CA PRO A 67 -14.50 1.18 -12.36
C PRO A 67 -14.57 1.55 -10.88
N TYR A 68 -13.41 1.69 -10.24
CA TYR A 68 -13.29 2.32 -8.93
C TYR A 68 -11.96 3.06 -8.78
N TRP A 69 -11.97 4.04 -7.89
CA TRP A 69 -10.77 4.67 -7.35
C TRP A 69 -10.61 4.27 -5.90
N LEU A 70 -9.38 4.00 -5.47
CA LEU A 70 -9.08 3.74 -4.08
C LEU A 70 -7.86 4.56 -3.65
N SER A 71 -7.92 5.13 -2.46
CA SER A 71 -6.76 5.70 -1.78
C SER A 71 -6.56 5.00 -0.45
N TYR A 72 -5.31 4.79 -0.06
CA TYR A 72 -5.01 4.22 1.25
C TYR A 72 -3.80 4.88 1.90
N GLU A 73 -3.74 4.75 3.23
CA GLU A 73 -2.55 5.00 4.03
C GLU A 73 -2.29 3.77 4.90
N LEU A 74 -1.05 3.27 4.86
CA LEU A 74 -0.59 2.10 5.60
C LEU A 74 0.52 2.53 6.56
N GLU A 75 0.41 2.12 7.81
CA GLU A 75 1.41 2.32 8.85
C GLU A 75 1.84 0.96 9.38
N THR A 76 3.15 0.72 9.38
CA THR A 76 3.75 -0.44 10.04
C THR A 76 4.52 -0.03 11.29
N GLY A 77 4.57 -0.95 12.25
CA GLY A 77 5.41 -0.90 13.43
C GLY A 77 6.72 -1.65 13.23
N PRO A 78 7.43 -1.95 14.33
CA PRO A 78 8.60 -2.81 14.31
C PRO A 78 8.31 -4.14 13.58
N ASP A 79 9.33 -4.68 12.93
CA ASP A 79 9.25 -5.92 12.16
C ASP A 79 8.18 -5.92 11.07
N TRP A 80 7.90 -4.72 10.54
CA TRP A 80 6.94 -4.48 9.47
C TRP A 80 5.51 -4.91 9.81
N ILE A 81 5.19 -5.10 11.09
CA ILE A 81 3.86 -5.52 11.56
C ILE A 81 2.88 -4.39 11.28
N THR A 82 1.69 -4.70 10.76
CA THR A 82 0.68 -3.68 10.50
C THR A 82 0.23 -3.02 11.80
N ARG A 83 0.18 -1.69 11.82
CA ARG A 83 -0.47 -0.89 12.88
C ARG A 83 -1.83 -0.42 12.42
N ARG A 84 -1.88 0.15 11.22
CA ARG A 84 -3.09 0.76 10.68
C ARG A 84 -3.12 0.74 9.16
N LEU A 85 -4.27 0.43 8.60
CA LEU A 85 -4.61 0.67 7.20
C LEU A 85 -5.90 1.49 7.17
N THR A 86 -5.83 2.70 6.62
CA THR A 86 -7.04 3.44 6.23
C THR A 86 -7.20 3.37 4.73
N ALA A 87 -8.40 3.06 4.25
CA ALA A 87 -8.72 3.01 2.83
C ALA A 87 -10.05 3.72 2.54
N THR A 88 -10.12 4.37 1.39
CA THR A 88 -11.36 4.93 0.84
C THR A 88 -11.48 4.45 -0.59
N ALA A 89 -12.59 3.80 -0.91
CA ALA A 89 -12.93 3.35 -2.25
C ALA A 89 -14.15 4.12 -2.76
N GLU A 90 -14.07 4.63 -3.97
CA GLU A 90 -15.14 5.33 -4.69
C GLU A 90 -15.52 4.50 -5.91
N THR A 91 -16.77 4.03 -5.94
CA THR A 91 -17.38 3.33 -7.07
C THR A 91 -18.47 4.21 -7.69
N THR A 92 -19.14 3.71 -8.73
CA THR A 92 -20.31 4.38 -9.32
C THR A 92 -21.42 4.64 -8.28
N ASP A 93 -21.60 3.72 -7.33
CA ASP A 93 -22.78 3.68 -6.47
C ASP A 93 -22.50 4.11 -5.02
N ALA A 94 -21.24 4.06 -4.58
CA ALA A 94 -20.90 4.29 -3.18
C ALA A 94 -19.46 4.82 -2.98
N THR A 95 -19.28 5.54 -1.87
CA THR A 95 -17.99 5.74 -1.25
C THR A 95 -17.93 4.91 0.03
N VAL A 96 -16.96 4.01 0.14
CA VAL A 96 -16.78 3.15 1.31
C VAL A 96 -15.45 3.49 1.97
N HIS A 97 -15.44 3.47 3.31
CA HIS A 97 -14.27 3.78 4.12
C HIS A 97 -13.96 2.63 5.07
N LEU A 98 -12.67 2.34 5.23
CA LEU A 98 -12.14 1.40 6.20
C LEU A 98 -11.06 2.06 7.04
N ASP A 99 -11.12 1.81 8.34
CA ASP A 99 -10.10 2.11 9.33
C ASP A 99 -9.78 0.82 10.09
N LEU A 100 -8.81 0.07 9.56
CA LEU A 100 -8.36 -1.20 10.10
C LEU A 100 -7.16 -0.93 11.03
N ARG A 101 -7.27 -1.33 12.29
CA ARG A 101 -6.23 -1.14 13.31
C ARG A 101 -5.84 -2.46 13.95
N ARG A 102 -4.56 -2.61 14.23
CA ARG A 102 -4.01 -3.65 15.11
C ARG A 102 -3.39 -2.97 16.33
N ASP A 103 -3.81 -3.37 17.53
CA ASP A 103 -3.17 -2.89 18.76
C ASP A 103 -1.77 -3.50 18.92
N GLU A 104 -0.77 -2.69 19.26
CA GLU A 104 0.60 -3.17 19.43
C GLU A 104 0.80 -4.00 20.69
N GLY A 105 0.03 -3.72 21.75
CA GLY A 105 0.15 -4.38 23.04
C GLY A 105 -0.58 -5.71 23.07
N SER A 106 -1.87 -5.71 22.70
CA SER A 106 -2.70 -6.91 22.74
C SER A 106 -2.65 -7.73 21.45
N GLY A 107 -2.34 -7.12 20.32
CA GLY A 107 -2.45 -7.74 19.00
C GLY A 107 -3.88 -7.81 18.45
N ASP A 108 -4.85 -7.23 19.16
CA ASP A 108 -6.26 -7.25 18.75
C ASP A 108 -6.48 -6.40 17.50
N TRP A 109 -7.34 -6.89 16.62
CA TRP A 109 -7.74 -6.18 15.41
C TRP A 109 -9.13 -5.57 15.53
N THR A 110 -9.29 -4.38 14.96
CA THR A 110 -10.61 -3.75 14.76
C THR A 110 -10.75 -3.21 13.34
N ALA A 111 -11.92 -3.39 12.74
CA ALA A 111 -12.32 -2.75 11.49
C ALA A 111 -13.41 -1.71 11.81
N ASN A 112 -13.14 -0.43 11.56
CA ASN A 112 -14.05 0.66 11.90
C ASN A 112 -14.50 0.65 13.39
N GLY A 113 -13.58 0.24 14.28
CA GLY A 113 -13.85 0.10 15.72
C GLY A 113 -14.57 -1.19 16.12
N VAL A 114 -14.96 -2.05 15.18
CA VAL A 114 -15.58 -3.35 15.45
C VAL A 114 -14.48 -4.42 15.57
N PRO A 115 -14.41 -5.18 16.68
CA PRO A 115 -13.42 -6.25 16.84
C PRO A 115 -13.51 -7.34 15.77
N LEU A 116 -12.36 -7.90 15.39
CA LEU A 116 -12.25 -9.06 14.50
C LEU A 116 -11.89 -10.30 15.32
N PRO A 117 -12.86 -11.02 15.93
CA PRO A 117 -12.59 -12.07 16.92
C PRO A 117 -11.92 -13.33 16.33
N TRP A 118 -11.85 -13.46 15.00
CA TRP A 118 -11.14 -14.54 14.33
C TRP A 118 -9.63 -14.29 14.25
N ALA A 119 -9.18 -13.03 14.44
CA ALA A 119 -7.79 -12.66 14.41
C ALA A 119 -7.12 -13.12 15.72
N ASP A 120 -6.11 -13.96 15.58
CA ASP A 120 -5.28 -14.39 16.70
C ASP A 120 -4.07 -13.43 16.85
N PRO A 121 -3.30 -13.53 17.95
CA PRO A 121 -2.12 -12.68 18.15
C PRO A 121 -1.08 -12.77 17.00
N ASP A 122 -1.05 -13.89 16.28
CA ASP A 122 -0.14 -14.16 15.15
C ASP A 122 -0.68 -13.60 13.81
N THR A 123 -1.87 -13.02 13.80
CA THR A 123 -2.37 -12.23 12.66
C THR A 123 -1.64 -10.88 12.69
N LEU A 124 -0.53 -10.79 11.96
CA LEU A 124 0.40 -9.65 12.01
C LEU A 124 0.16 -8.60 10.91
N ASP A 125 -0.43 -9.00 9.79
CA ASP A 125 -0.48 -8.18 8.59
C ASP A 125 -1.91 -7.98 8.07
N CYS A 126 -2.17 -6.78 7.55
CA CYS A 126 -3.25 -6.59 6.60
C CYS A 126 -2.78 -6.96 5.19
N ASP A 127 -3.73 -7.38 4.35
CA ASP A 127 -3.49 -7.61 2.94
C ASP A 127 -4.56 -6.90 2.12
N LEU A 128 -4.20 -5.86 1.37
CA LEU A 128 -5.15 -5.12 0.55
C LEU A 128 -5.31 -5.87 -0.78
N GLY A 129 -6.51 -6.34 -1.06
CA GLY A 129 -6.81 -7.09 -2.28
C GLY A 129 -6.31 -6.37 -3.52
N LEU A 130 -5.66 -7.14 -4.41
CA LEU A 130 -5.09 -6.67 -5.67
C LEU A 130 -3.96 -5.64 -5.52
N SER A 131 -3.43 -5.42 -4.31
CA SER A 131 -2.27 -4.57 -4.05
C SER A 131 -0.98 -5.37 -3.94
N PRO A 132 0.02 -5.15 -4.82
CA PRO A 132 1.34 -5.75 -4.65
C PRO A 132 2.11 -5.19 -3.44
N LEU A 133 1.74 -4.03 -2.89
CA LEU A 133 2.51 -3.42 -1.81
C LEU A 133 2.45 -4.25 -0.51
N THR A 134 1.28 -4.76 -0.14
CA THR A 134 1.07 -5.42 1.16
C THR A 134 1.86 -6.72 1.32
N ASN A 135 2.21 -7.34 0.19
CA ASN A 135 3.09 -8.51 0.12
C ASN A 135 4.51 -8.24 0.64
N ALA A 136 4.95 -6.97 0.72
CA ALA A 136 6.28 -6.62 1.20
C ALA A 136 6.45 -6.93 2.70
N MET A 137 5.42 -6.76 3.53
CA MET A 137 5.51 -6.88 4.99
C MET A 137 5.93 -8.30 5.44
N PRO A 138 5.25 -9.40 5.06
CA PRO A 138 5.66 -10.74 5.45
C PRO A 138 7.03 -11.13 4.86
N VAL A 139 7.32 -10.73 3.62
CA VAL A 139 8.59 -11.06 2.95
C VAL A 139 9.79 -10.33 3.56
N LEU A 140 9.60 -9.08 4.01
CA LEU A 140 10.62 -8.32 4.71
C LEU A 140 10.82 -8.80 6.15
N ARG A 141 9.77 -9.27 6.82
CA ARG A 141 9.87 -9.78 8.20
C ARG A 141 10.78 -10.98 8.30
N HIS A 142 10.69 -11.89 7.35
CA HIS A 142 11.41 -13.17 7.33
C HIS A 142 12.53 -13.23 6.28
N ASP A 143 12.88 -12.09 5.66
CA ASP A 143 13.92 -11.99 4.64
C ASP A 143 13.76 -12.99 3.47
N LEU A 144 12.52 -13.37 3.12
CA LEU A 144 12.24 -14.35 2.05
C LEU A 144 12.71 -13.88 0.67
N HIS A 145 12.88 -12.58 0.48
CA HIS A 145 13.49 -11.98 -0.72
C HIS A 145 15.03 -12.11 -0.77
N ARG A 146 15.66 -12.73 0.24
CA ARG A 146 17.12 -12.87 0.35
C ARG A 146 17.57 -14.26 0.75
N ALA A 147 16.77 -14.99 1.53
CA ALA A 147 17.12 -16.28 2.07
C ALA A 147 16.02 -17.33 1.81
N PRO A 148 16.39 -18.62 1.69
CA PRO A 148 15.43 -19.71 1.64
C PRO A 148 14.57 -19.77 2.91
N GLY A 149 13.29 -20.10 2.74
CA GLY A 149 12.34 -20.24 3.84
C GLY A 149 10.93 -20.50 3.33
N SER A 150 10.06 -20.96 4.22
CA SER A 150 8.61 -21.11 3.98
C SER A 150 7.89 -20.73 5.26
N HIS A 151 6.86 -19.90 5.14
CA HIS A 151 6.11 -19.38 6.27
C HIS A 151 4.62 -19.33 5.96
N ASP A 152 3.83 -19.78 6.93
CA ASP A 152 2.38 -19.66 6.94
C ASP A 152 1.96 -18.43 7.74
N TYR A 153 0.95 -17.74 7.25
CA TYR A 153 0.38 -16.54 7.85
C TYR A 153 -1.13 -16.63 7.88
N ARG A 154 -1.73 -15.86 8.80
CA ARG A 154 -3.12 -15.43 8.70
C ARG A 154 -3.12 -13.92 8.53
N MET A 155 -3.70 -13.45 7.44
CA MET A 155 -3.80 -12.02 7.14
C MET A 155 -5.21 -11.50 7.42
N ALA A 156 -5.29 -10.22 7.80
CA ALA A 156 -6.50 -9.42 7.66
C ALA A 156 -6.64 -8.94 6.22
N TRP A 157 -7.17 -9.82 5.37
CA TRP A 157 -7.36 -9.53 3.96
C TRP A 157 -8.55 -8.61 3.75
N VAL A 158 -8.34 -7.51 3.03
CA VAL A 158 -9.32 -6.48 2.73
C VAL A 158 -9.74 -6.64 1.28
N SER A 159 -11.00 -6.99 1.04
CA SER A 159 -11.54 -7.06 -0.31
C SER A 159 -11.68 -5.67 -0.92
N VAL A 160 -11.59 -5.58 -2.25
CA VAL A 160 -11.80 -4.34 -3.00
C VAL A 160 -12.86 -4.53 -4.08
N PRO A 161 -13.69 -3.52 -4.37
CA PRO A 161 -13.70 -2.19 -3.76
C PRO A 161 -14.56 -2.07 -2.48
N ASP A 162 -15.18 -3.14 -2.00
CA ASP A 162 -16.16 -3.07 -0.90
C ASP A 162 -15.54 -2.91 0.50
N LEU A 163 -14.22 -3.12 0.64
CA LEU A 163 -13.44 -2.94 1.86
C LEU A 163 -13.89 -3.78 3.06
N THR A 164 -14.47 -4.96 2.82
CA THR A 164 -14.75 -5.92 3.90
C THR A 164 -13.49 -6.71 4.27
N VAL A 165 -13.38 -7.10 5.54
CA VAL A 165 -12.16 -7.71 6.10
C VAL A 165 -12.41 -9.17 6.46
N HIS A 166 -11.55 -10.05 5.96
CA HIS A 166 -11.66 -11.50 6.08
C HIS A 166 -10.37 -12.12 6.59
N ALA A 167 -10.49 -13.25 7.26
CA ALA A 167 -9.34 -14.10 7.58
C ALA A 167 -8.81 -14.74 6.29
N SER A 168 -7.53 -14.58 5.99
CA SER A 168 -6.89 -15.23 4.84
C SER A 168 -5.67 -16.03 5.29
N PRO A 169 -5.74 -17.37 5.33
CA PRO A 169 -4.57 -18.22 5.46
C PRO A 169 -3.73 -18.14 4.18
N GLN A 170 -2.44 -17.82 4.31
CA GLN A 170 -1.53 -17.63 3.20
C GLN A 170 -0.19 -18.32 3.48
N THR A 171 0.45 -18.88 2.45
CA THR A 171 1.80 -19.45 2.55
C THR A 171 2.73 -18.77 1.55
N TYR A 172 3.92 -18.38 2.01
CA TYR A 172 4.98 -17.83 1.16
C TYR A 172 6.20 -18.73 1.24
N THR A 173 6.66 -19.22 0.09
CA THR A 173 7.81 -20.13 -0.01
C THR A 173 8.85 -19.57 -0.96
N HIS A 174 10.05 -19.30 -0.48
CA HIS A 174 11.18 -18.92 -1.34
C HIS A 174 11.48 -20.05 -2.34
N THR A 175 11.52 -19.72 -3.64
CA THR A 175 11.81 -20.70 -4.70
C THR A 175 13.08 -20.41 -5.48
N GLY A 176 13.82 -19.36 -5.10
CA GLY A 176 15.14 -19.04 -5.67
C GLY A 176 15.15 -17.73 -6.45
N PRO A 177 16.21 -17.49 -7.25
CA PRO A 177 16.29 -16.32 -8.12
C PRO A 177 15.20 -16.32 -9.21
N GLY A 178 14.69 -15.13 -9.53
CA GLY A 178 13.79 -14.85 -10.65
C GLY A 178 14.34 -13.76 -11.59
N PRO A 179 13.76 -13.59 -12.79
CA PRO A 179 14.10 -12.55 -13.76
C PRO A 179 14.32 -11.15 -13.19
N ALA A 180 13.52 -10.72 -12.21
CA ALA A 180 13.57 -9.39 -11.64
C ALA A 180 13.84 -9.40 -10.12
N GLY A 181 14.57 -10.40 -9.62
CA GLY A 181 15.02 -10.48 -8.23
C GLY A 181 14.88 -11.88 -7.63
N THR A 182 14.14 -12.01 -6.53
CA THR A 182 13.90 -13.29 -5.86
C THR A 182 12.45 -13.71 -6.01
N ARG A 183 12.22 -14.98 -6.34
CA ARG A 183 10.90 -15.56 -6.50
C ARG A 183 10.44 -16.21 -5.20
N VAL A 184 9.19 -15.95 -4.86
CA VAL A 184 8.46 -16.55 -3.75
C VAL A 184 7.15 -17.10 -4.30
N HIS A 185 6.91 -18.38 -4.08
CA HIS A 185 5.64 -19.00 -4.41
C HIS A 185 4.62 -18.68 -3.31
N PHE A 186 3.51 -18.07 -3.71
CA PHE A 186 2.39 -17.70 -2.86
C PHE A 186 1.24 -18.68 -3.04
N THR A 187 0.58 -19.08 -1.95
CA THR A 187 -0.69 -19.80 -1.99
C THR A 187 -1.68 -19.25 -0.96
N SER A 188 -2.97 -19.29 -1.30
CA SER A 188 -4.09 -18.94 -0.42
C SER A 188 -5.36 -19.64 -0.92
N GLY A 189 -5.80 -20.69 -0.20
CA GLY A 189 -6.90 -21.54 -0.68
C GLY A 189 -6.57 -22.17 -2.04
N ASP A 190 -7.48 -22.03 -3.01
CA ASP A 190 -7.29 -22.54 -4.37
C ASP A 190 -6.43 -21.62 -5.27
N PHE A 191 -6.06 -20.44 -4.77
CA PHE A 191 -5.22 -19.50 -5.50
C PHE A 191 -3.74 -19.77 -5.22
N ALA A 192 -2.93 -19.73 -6.29
CA ALA A 192 -1.48 -19.80 -6.21
C ALA A 192 -0.85 -18.92 -7.28
N GLY A 193 0.31 -18.34 -6.98
CA GLY A 193 1.04 -17.51 -7.93
C GLY A 193 2.48 -17.28 -7.52
N ASP A 194 3.35 -17.10 -8.52
CA ASP A 194 4.73 -16.70 -8.27
C ASP A 194 4.83 -15.18 -8.18
N VAL A 195 5.39 -14.72 -7.05
CA VAL A 195 5.67 -13.31 -6.78
C VAL A 195 7.18 -13.09 -6.84
N GLU A 196 7.63 -12.09 -7.58
CA GLU A 196 9.03 -11.68 -7.63
C GLU A 196 9.22 -10.38 -6.84
N PHE A 197 10.31 -10.32 -6.08
CA PHE A 197 10.67 -9.21 -5.20
C PHE A 197 12.05 -8.68 -5.58
N ASP A 198 12.22 -7.36 -5.52
CA ASP A 198 13.54 -6.75 -5.61
C ASP A 198 14.36 -6.92 -4.32
N GLU A 199 15.62 -6.48 -4.35
CA GLU A 199 16.54 -6.54 -3.20
C GLU A 199 16.04 -5.75 -1.97
N ALA A 200 15.11 -4.82 -2.18
CA ALA A 200 14.48 -4.03 -1.13
C ALA A 200 13.18 -4.66 -0.61
N GLY A 201 12.81 -5.85 -1.08
CA GLY A 201 11.64 -6.61 -0.63
C GLY A 201 10.30 -6.13 -1.19
N PHE A 202 10.30 -5.36 -2.29
CA PHE A 202 9.08 -4.92 -2.95
C PHE A 202 8.80 -5.70 -4.23
N VAL A 203 7.53 -6.00 -4.48
CA VAL A 203 7.09 -6.75 -5.65
C VAL A 203 7.53 -6.07 -6.94
N THR A 204 8.16 -6.83 -7.83
CA THR A 204 8.50 -6.45 -9.22
C THR A 204 7.53 -7.05 -10.21
N SER A 205 7.09 -8.29 -9.97
CA SER A 205 6.13 -9.01 -10.80
C SER A 205 5.31 -9.93 -9.93
N TYR A 206 4.02 -10.05 -10.22
CA TYR A 206 3.15 -11.05 -9.64
C TYR A 206 2.36 -11.69 -10.77
N VAL A 207 2.71 -12.93 -11.12
CA VAL A 207 2.23 -13.58 -12.34
C VAL A 207 0.70 -13.64 -12.33
N GLY A 208 0.08 -13.07 -13.37
CA GLY A 208 -1.38 -12.99 -13.51
C GLY A 208 -2.02 -11.76 -12.86
N LEU A 209 -1.37 -11.10 -11.91
CA LEU A 209 -1.97 -10.00 -11.14
C LEU A 209 -1.40 -8.62 -11.48
N ALA A 210 -0.08 -8.44 -11.40
CA ALA A 210 0.52 -7.11 -11.61
C ALA A 210 1.99 -7.17 -12.03
N HIS A 211 2.47 -6.10 -12.65
CA HIS A 211 3.90 -5.90 -12.90
C HIS A 211 4.30 -4.46 -12.60
N ARG A 212 5.47 -4.29 -12.00
CA ARG A 212 5.99 -2.98 -11.64
C ARG A 212 6.51 -2.29 -12.88
N LEU A 213 6.06 -1.06 -13.10
CA LEU A 213 6.60 -0.19 -14.13
C LEU A 213 8.00 0.24 -13.70
N SER A 214 8.97 0.16 -14.61
CA SER A 214 10.24 0.82 -14.42
C SER A 214 10.00 2.32 -14.37
N ALA A 215 10.70 3.04 -13.48
CA ALA A 215 10.79 4.48 -13.61
C ALA A 215 11.28 4.76 -15.02
N TRP A 216 10.55 5.58 -15.77
CA TRP A 216 10.98 6.04 -17.10
C TRP A 216 12.43 6.47 -16.99
N GLY A 217 13.33 5.66 -17.55
CA GLY A 217 14.73 6.03 -17.64
C GLY A 217 14.75 7.32 -18.42
N THR A 218 15.34 8.36 -17.84
CA THR A 218 15.91 9.44 -18.64
C THR A 218 16.77 8.77 -19.69
N SER A 219 16.30 8.76 -20.94
CA SER A 219 17.17 8.41 -22.06
C SER A 219 18.41 9.32 -21.97
N PRO A 220 19.61 8.78 -22.22
CA PRO A 220 20.82 9.61 -22.32
C PRO A 220 20.68 10.68 -23.41
#